data_AF-M0F553-F1
#
_entry.id   AF-M0F553-F1
#
_cell.length_a   1.000
_cell.length_b   1.000
_cell.length_c   1.000
_cell.angle_alpha   90.00
_cell.angle_beta   90.00
_cell.angle_gamma   90.00
#
_symmetry.space_group_name_H-M   'P 1'
#
loop_
_entity.id
_entity.type
_entity.pdbx_description
1 polymer ?
#
loop_
_entity_poly.entity_id
_entity_poly.type
_entity_poly.pdbx_seq_one_letter_code
_entity_poly.pdbx_strand_id
1 'polypeptide(L)'
;MSDEPGVGAAEGRNTLRKRVLRGIAVQTAVVAAAVHLLWAWPRLGSPPDARPYLFVAGSALAVAVGVATLRAGEYRRLYALGAGTLGTFLGGFLAWHGADAAAALSADPLAIVAAVVELVGIAAFLALFRLAPPTSVVVERRGADGSDDNEDEAAEAREEGTA
;
A
#
# COMPACT_ATOMS: atom_id res chain seq x y z
N MET A 1 -25.49 -35.21 9.25
CA MET A 1 -24.77 -34.01 9.70
C MET A 1 -23.39 -34.10 9.06
N SER A 2 -23.25 -33.56 7.86
CA SER A 2 -22.01 -33.61 7.10
C SER A 2 -21.18 -32.42 7.54
N ASP A 3 -20.09 -32.67 8.27
CA ASP A 3 -19.06 -31.66 8.46
C ASP A 3 -18.56 -31.25 7.08
N GLU A 4 -18.59 -29.96 6.76
CA GLU A 4 -17.94 -29.40 5.58
C GLU A 4 -16.48 -29.04 5.94
N PRO A 5 -15.50 -29.92 5.69
CA PRO A 5 -14.09 -29.64 6.00
C PRO A 5 -13.45 -28.55 5.11
N GLY A 6 -14.22 -27.91 4.22
CA GLY A 6 -13.70 -26.99 3.20
C GLY A 6 -13.61 -25.52 3.63
N VAL A 7 -14.53 -25.06 4.48
CA VAL A 7 -14.70 -23.61 4.75
C VAL A 7 -13.54 -23.05 5.58
N GLY A 8 -13.19 -23.70 6.69
CA GLY A 8 -12.11 -23.24 7.57
C GLY A 8 -10.71 -23.28 6.92
N ALA A 9 -10.44 -24.27 6.06
CA ALA A 9 -9.18 -24.38 5.33
C ALA A 9 -9.03 -23.30 4.23
N ALA A 10 -10.13 -22.95 3.55
CA ALA A 10 -10.15 -21.89 2.54
C ALA A 10 -10.00 -20.51 3.18
N GLU A 11 -10.66 -20.28 4.30
CA GLU A 11 -10.59 -19.02 5.06
C GLU A 11 -9.17 -18.79 5.63
N GLY A 12 -8.58 -19.81 6.25
CA GLY A 12 -7.18 -19.77 6.71
C GLY A 12 -6.18 -19.48 5.59
N ARG A 13 -6.34 -20.12 4.42
CA ARG A 13 -5.48 -19.89 3.25
C ARG A 13 -5.59 -18.45 2.72
N ASN A 14 -6.79 -17.88 2.73
CA ASN A 14 -7.01 -16.48 2.34
C ASN A 14 -6.31 -15.51 3.31
N THR A 15 -6.33 -15.78 4.62
CA THR A 15 -5.60 -14.93 5.58
C THR A 15 -4.09 -14.97 5.36
N LEU A 16 -3.51 -16.15 5.12
CA LEU A 16 -2.09 -16.31 4.83
C LEU A 16 -1.71 -15.60 3.52
N ARG A 17 -2.49 -15.82 2.46
CA ARG A 17 -2.29 -15.17 1.15
C ARG A 17 -2.32 -13.64 1.28
N LYS A 18 -3.28 -13.10 2.03
CA LYS A 18 -3.37 -11.65 2.29
C LYS A 18 -2.14 -11.12 3.04
N ARG A 19 -1.63 -11.84 4.04
CA ARG A 19 -0.39 -11.46 4.76
C ARG A 19 0.82 -11.43 3.84
N VAL A 20 0.99 -12.47 3.01
CA VAL A 20 2.09 -12.54 2.04
C VAL A 20 1.99 -11.39 1.03
N LEU A 21 0.80 -11.14 0.49
CA LEU A 21 0.58 -10.02 -0.43
C LEU A 21 0.86 -8.65 0.22
N ARG A 22 0.48 -8.45 1.48
CA ARG A 22 0.83 -7.22 2.23
C ARG A 22 2.34 -7.08 2.38
N GLY A 23 3.04 -8.17 2.72
CA GLY A 23 4.49 -8.18 2.79
C GLY A 23 5.15 -7.79 1.46
N ILE A 24 4.72 -8.41 0.36
CA ILE A 24 5.21 -8.10 -0.99
C ILE A 24 4.92 -6.63 -1.34
N ALA A 25 3.69 -6.17 -1.17
CA ALA A 25 3.30 -4.80 -1.49
C ALA A 25 4.17 -3.77 -0.72
N VAL A 26 4.39 -3.99 0.57
CA VAL A 26 5.23 -3.12 1.40
C VAL A 26 6.69 -3.18 0.97
N GLN A 27 7.25 -4.36 0.76
CA GLN A 27 8.63 -4.52 0.29
C GLN A 27 8.84 -3.81 -1.04
N THR A 28 7.92 -3.99 -2.00
CA THR A 28 8.01 -3.31 -3.30
C THR A 28 7.90 -1.80 -3.17
N ALA A 29 7.04 -1.27 -2.29
CA ALA A 29 6.94 0.17 -2.05
C ALA A 29 8.24 0.75 -1.48
N VAL A 30 8.86 0.06 -0.52
CA VAL A 30 10.13 0.47 0.09
C VAL A 30 11.27 0.41 -0.92
N VAL A 31 11.36 -0.67 -1.70
CA VAL A 31 12.41 -0.81 -2.73
C VAL A 31 12.23 0.24 -3.82
N ALA A 32 11.00 0.48 -4.29
CA ALA A 32 10.71 1.53 -5.26
C ALA A 32 11.13 2.91 -4.71
N ALA A 33 10.77 3.24 -3.47
CA ALA A 33 11.20 4.48 -2.83
C ALA A 33 12.73 4.60 -2.78
N ALA A 34 13.43 3.55 -2.35
CA ALA A 34 14.89 3.54 -2.27
C ALA A 34 15.54 3.78 -3.65
N VAL A 35 15.05 3.10 -4.69
CA VAL A 35 15.52 3.25 -6.07
C VAL A 35 15.37 4.69 -6.56
N HIS A 36 14.20 5.30 -6.35
CA HIS A 36 13.97 6.69 -6.76
C HIS A 36 14.76 7.70 -5.94
N LEU A 37 15.00 7.45 -4.66
CA LEU A 37 15.88 8.28 -3.84
C LEU A 37 17.34 8.18 -4.29
N LEU A 38 17.82 6.98 -4.63
CA LEU A 38 19.16 6.80 -5.21
C LEU A 38 19.31 7.53 -6.54
N TRP A 39 18.27 7.54 -7.37
CA TRP A 39 18.25 8.31 -8.61
C TRP A 39 18.21 9.83 -8.34
N ALA A 40 17.37 10.29 -7.41
CA ALA A 40 17.14 11.70 -7.15
C ALA A 40 18.29 12.38 -6.41
N TRP A 41 18.90 11.69 -5.44
CA TRP A 41 19.93 12.22 -4.53
C TRP A 41 21.05 13.00 -5.24
N PRO A 42 21.76 12.44 -6.25
CA PRO A 42 22.84 13.16 -6.92
C PRO A 42 22.38 14.35 -7.78
N ARG A 43 21.07 14.50 -8.00
CA ARG A 43 20.47 15.52 -8.87
C ARG A 43 19.83 16.67 -8.09
N LEU A 44 19.81 16.59 -6.75
CA LEU A 44 19.30 17.65 -5.89
C LEU A 44 20.14 18.92 -6.03
N GLY A 45 19.50 20.09 -6.06
CA GLY A 45 20.20 21.38 -6.11
C GLY A 45 20.64 21.83 -7.51
N SER A 46 20.17 21.16 -8.57
CA SER A 46 20.37 21.60 -9.97
C SER A 46 19.15 22.39 -10.49
N PRO A 47 19.17 23.74 -10.53
CA PRO A 47 18.05 24.53 -11.02
C PRO A 47 18.18 24.63 -12.55
N PRO A 48 17.33 23.94 -13.33
CA PRO A 48 15.87 23.99 -13.20
C PRO A 48 15.15 22.62 -13.14
N ASP A 49 15.83 21.52 -12.84
CA ASP A 49 15.19 20.20 -12.89
C ASP A 49 14.33 19.94 -11.64
N ALA A 50 13.01 20.01 -11.79
CA ALA A 50 12.05 19.75 -10.72
C ALA A 50 11.91 18.24 -10.37
N ARG A 51 12.38 17.34 -11.24
CA ARG A 51 12.14 15.90 -11.10
C ARG A 51 12.68 15.28 -9.82
N PRO A 52 13.92 15.57 -9.38
CA PRO A 52 14.45 14.98 -8.15
C PRO A 52 13.55 15.27 -6.95
N TYR A 53 12.95 16.46 -6.89
CA TYR A 53 12.02 16.84 -5.82
C TYR A 53 10.70 16.05 -5.88
N LEU A 54 10.16 15.83 -7.08
CA LEU A 54 8.97 14.99 -7.26
C LEU A 54 9.24 13.53 -6.88
N PHE A 55 10.41 12.99 -7.24
CA PHE A 55 10.79 11.63 -6.85
C PHE A 55 11.01 11.48 -5.35
N VAL A 56 11.58 12.49 -4.68
CA VAL A 56 11.67 12.51 -3.21
C VAL A 56 10.26 12.52 -2.58
N ALA A 57 9.37 13.40 -3.05
CA ALA A 57 8.00 13.49 -2.54
C ALA A 57 7.21 12.18 -2.78
N GLY A 58 7.31 11.63 -3.99
CA GLY A 58 6.70 10.34 -4.33
C GLY A 58 7.25 9.19 -3.49
N SER A 59 8.57 9.20 -3.20
CA SER A 59 9.21 8.16 -2.38
C SER A 59 8.74 8.24 -0.93
N ALA A 60 8.60 9.45 -0.39
CA ALA A 60 8.01 9.66 0.93
C ALA A 60 6.56 9.16 0.98
N LEU A 61 5.76 9.42 -0.06
CA LEU A 61 4.40 8.90 -0.17
C LEU A 61 4.37 7.37 -0.24
N ALA A 62 5.24 6.75 -1.04
CA ALA A 62 5.32 5.28 -1.15
C ALA A 62 5.66 4.63 0.19
N VAL A 63 6.61 5.20 0.95
CA VAL A 63 6.93 4.74 2.32
C VAL A 63 5.73 4.92 3.25
N ALA A 64 5.06 6.08 3.22
CA ALA A 64 3.89 6.33 4.04
C ALA A 64 2.75 5.33 3.76
N VAL A 65 2.50 5.01 2.48
CA VAL A 65 1.53 3.98 2.09
C VAL A 65 1.95 2.59 2.56
N GLY A 66 3.24 2.26 2.48
CA GLY A 66 3.78 1.00 3.01
C GLY A 66 3.56 0.88 4.53
N VAL A 67 3.89 1.91 5.29
CA VAL A 67 3.66 1.96 6.75
C VAL A 67 2.17 1.86 7.07
N ALA A 68 1.32 2.60 6.37
CA ALA A 68 -0.13 2.50 6.53
C ALA A 68 -0.64 1.10 6.19
N THR A 69 -0.05 0.43 5.19
CA THR A 69 -0.42 -0.93 4.80
C THR A 69 -0.05 -1.96 5.88
N LEU A 70 0.93 -1.69 6.74
CA LEU A 70 1.24 -2.52 7.90
C LEU A 70 0.33 -2.21 9.09
N ARG A 71 0.06 -0.93 9.36
CA ARG A 71 -0.64 -0.49 10.58
C ARG A 71 -2.16 -0.53 10.47
N ALA A 72 -2.70 -0.28 9.27
CA ALA A 72 -4.13 -0.18 9.08
C ALA A 72 -4.78 -1.57 8.89
N GLY A 73 -6.08 -1.64 9.16
CA GLY A 73 -6.93 -2.76 8.75
C GLY A 73 -7.06 -2.90 7.23
N GLU A 74 -7.99 -3.73 6.77
CA GLU A 74 -8.22 -3.93 5.33
C GLU A 74 -8.94 -2.72 4.70
N TYR A 75 -8.18 -1.72 4.22
CA TYR A 75 -8.75 -0.55 3.55
C TYR A 75 -8.51 -0.59 2.04
N ARG A 76 -9.58 -0.85 1.29
CA ARG A 76 -9.53 -0.93 -0.18
C ARG A 76 -8.99 0.35 -0.85
N ARG A 77 -9.31 1.53 -0.30
CA ARG A 77 -8.78 2.82 -0.79
C ARG A 77 -7.26 2.94 -0.60
N LEU A 78 -6.72 2.39 0.48
CA LEU A 78 -5.27 2.40 0.73
C LEU A 78 -4.53 1.55 -0.30
N TYR A 79 -5.09 0.41 -0.69
CA TYR A 79 -4.50 -0.43 -1.72
C TYR A 79 -4.58 0.20 -3.12
N ALA A 80 -5.68 0.89 -3.43
CA ALA A 80 -5.77 1.69 -4.66
C ALA A 80 -4.74 2.82 -4.67
N LEU A 81 -4.52 3.49 -3.53
CA LEU A 81 -3.50 4.52 -3.39
C LEU A 81 -2.10 3.93 -3.63
N GLY A 82 -1.77 2.77 -3.05
CA GLY A 82 -0.48 2.11 -3.29
C GLY A 82 -0.26 1.72 -4.74
N ALA A 83 -1.25 1.13 -5.39
CA ALA A 83 -1.19 0.83 -6.83
C ALA A 83 -1.03 2.12 -7.66
N GLY A 84 -1.74 3.19 -7.31
CA GLY A 84 -1.67 4.48 -7.99
C GLY A 84 -0.32 5.18 -7.81
N THR A 85 0.29 5.12 -6.62
CA THR A 85 1.62 5.68 -6.36
C THR A 85 2.68 4.99 -7.20
N LEU A 86 2.72 3.66 -7.20
CA LEU A 86 3.67 2.90 -8.03
C LEU A 86 3.38 3.07 -9.53
N GLY A 87 2.10 3.10 -9.91
CA GLY A 87 1.68 3.38 -11.28
C GLY A 87 2.09 4.77 -11.77
N THR A 88 2.13 5.76 -10.88
CA THR A 88 2.60 7.12 -11.22
C THR A 88 4.09 7.13 -11.52
N PHE A 89 4.92 6.37 -10.78
CA PHE A 89 6.34 6.26 -11.11
C PHE A 89 6.55 5.61 -12.48
N LEU A 90 5.95 4.43 -12.69
CA LEU A 90 6.08 3.70 -13.95
C LEU A 90 5.51 4.49 -15.14
N GLY A 91 4.29 5.02 -14.98
CA GLY A 91 3.64 5.83 -15.99
C GLY A 91 4.39 7.13 -16.26
N GLY A 92 4.98 7.73 -15.23
CA GLY A 92 5.86 8.90 -15.36
C GLY A 92 7.10 8.60 -16.19
N PHE A 93 7.75 7.45 -15.96
CA PHE A 93 8.88 6.99 -16.77
C PHE A 93 8.50 6.81 -18.25
N LEU A 94 7.37 6.14 -18.51
CA LEU A 94 6.88 5.92 -19.88
C LEU A 94 6.49 7.23 -20.56
N ALA A 95 5.78 8.12 -19.86
CA ALA A 95 5.40 9.42 -20.39
C ALA A 95 6.63 10.32 -20.65
N TRP A 96 7.66 10.19 -19.82
CA TRP A 96 8.90 10.93 -19.94
C TRP A 96 9.73 10.48 -21.16
N HIS A 97 9.91 9.18 -21.35
CA HIS A 97 10.74 8.64 -22.43
C HIS A 97 9.99 8.39 -23.74
N GLY A 98 8.66 8.28 -23.71
CA GLY A 98 7.85 8.05 -24.90
C GLY A 98 8.28 6.81 -25.67
N ALA A 99 8.51 6.96 -26.98
CA ALA A 99 8.93 5.87 -27.87
C ALA A 99 10.31 5.29 -27.50
N ASP A 100 11.16 6.05 -26.80
CA ASP A 100 12.52 5.64 -26.43
C ASP A 100 12.57 4.91 -25.08
N ALA A 101 11.43 4.65 -24.43
CA ALA A 101 11.36 4.04 -23.11
C ALA A 101 12.10 2.69 -23.03
N ALA A 102 12.01 1.85 -24.07
CA ALA A 102 12.70 0.57 -24.11
C ALA A 102 14.24 0.73 -24.15
N ALA A 103 14.72 1.69 -24.94
CA ALA A 103 16.14 1.99 -25.03
C ALA A 103 16.66 2.56 -23.69
N ALA A 104 15.93 3.51 -23.11
CA ALA A 104 16.25 4.08 -21.81
C ALA A 104 16.29 3.04 -20.69
N LEU A 105 15.33 2.10 -20.67
CA LEU A 105 15.30 1.01 -19.70
C LEU A 105 16.51 0.10 -19.84
N SER A 106 16.91 -0.24 -21.07
CA SER A 106 18.07 -1.11 -21.31
C SER A 106 19.42 -0.46 -20.97
N ALA A 107 19.47 0.87 -21.01
CA ALA A 107 20.68 1.64 -20.75
C ALA A 107 20.91 1.89 -19.25
N ASP A 108 19.89 1.76 -18.40
CA ASP A 108 19.96 2.01 -16.97
C ASP A 108 19.47 0.80 -16.15
N PRO A 109 20.40 0.02 -15.55
CA PRO A 109 20.04 -1.10 -14.69
C PRO A 109 19.09 -0.72 -13.54
N LEU A 110 19.19 0.52 -13.05
CA LEU A 110 18.35 1.00 -11.96
C LEU A 110 16.89 1.20 -12.43
N ALA A 111 16.70 1.60 -13.69
CA ALA A 111 15.38 1.70 -14.31
C ALA A 111 14.73 0.32 -14.50
N ILE A 112 15.51 -0.72 -14.86
CA ILE A 112 15.01 -2.11 -14.93
C ILE A 112 14.48 -2.54 -13.56
N VAL A 113 15.25 -2.31 -12.50
CA VAL A 113 14.85 -2.65 -11.13
C VAL A 113 13.58 -1.90 -10.74
N ALA A 114 13.51 -0.59 -11.01
CA ALA A 114 12.32 0.23 -10.75
C ALA A 114 11.08 -0.38 -11.41
N ALA A 115 11.14 -0.63 -12.72
CA ALA A 115 10.01 -1.14 -13.49
C ALA A 115 9.52 -2.52 -12.99
N VAL A 116 10.45 -3.44 -12.70
CA VAL A 116 10.10 -4.77 -12.16
C VAL A 116 9.42 -4.65 -10.80
N VAL A 117 10.01 -3.87 -9.90
CA VAL A 117 9.49 -3.70 -8.54
C VAL A 117 8.13 -3.03 -8.54
N GLU A 118 7.95 -2.01 -9.38
CA GLU A 118 6.67 -1.31 -9.54
C GLU A 118 5.60 -2.23 -10.10
N LEU A 119 5.88 -3.00 -11.16
CA LEU A 119 4.91 -3.94 -11.72
C LEU A 119 4.46 -4.98 -10.70
N VAL A 120 5.41 -5.55 -9.94
CA VAL A 120 5.11 -6.53 -8.87
C VAL A 120 4.28 -5.86 -7.77
N GLY A 121 4.64 -4.65 -7.35
CA GLY A 121 3.94 -3.93 -6.31
C GLY A 121 2.52 -3.51 -6.72
N ILE A 122 2.35 -3.02 -7.95
CA ILE A 122 1.04 -2.71 -8.55
C ILE A 122 0.17 -3.96 -8.54
N ALA A 123 0.70 -5.09 -9.02
CA ALA A 123 -0.05 -6.36 -9.03
C ALA A 123 -0.44 -6.79 -7.62
N ALA A 124 0.45 -6.68 -6.63
CA ALA A 124 0.17 -7.02 -5.24
C ALA A 124 -0.90 -6.10 -4.63
N PHE A 125 -0.81 -4.78 -4.82
CA PHE A 125 -1.81 -3.84 -4.34
C PHE A 125 -3.17 -4.04 -5.03
N LEU A 126 -3.21 -4.32 -6.32
CA LEU A 126 -4.46 -4.62 -7.03
C LEU A 126 -5.08 -5.95 -6.59
N ALA A 127 -4.26 -6.95 -6.28
CA ALA A 127 -4.74 -8.21 -5.70
C ALA A 127 -5.35 -7.97 -4.31
N LEU A 128 -4.71 -7.16 -3.46
CA LEU A 128 -5.27 -6.76 -2.16
C LEU A 128 -6.55 -5.94 -2.32
N PHE A 129 -6.59 -5.00 -3.27
CA PHE A 129 -7.79 -4.22 -3.59
C PHE A 129 -8.98 -5.10 -4.00
N ARG A 130 -8.72 -6.19 -4.72
CA ARG A 130 -9.73 -7.17 -5.15
C ARG A 130 -10.21 -8.05 -3.99
N LEU A 131 -9.34 -8.35 -3.03
CA LEU A 131 -9.64 -9.20 -1.87
C LEU A 131 -10.23 -8.45 -0.67
N ALA A 132 -10.10 -7.12 -0.65
CA ALA A 132 -10.57 -6.28 0.45
C ALA A 132 -12.09 -6.03 0.35
N PRO A 133 -12.83 -6.12 1.47
CA PRO A 133 -14.22 -5.66 1.54
C PRO A 133 -14.36 -4.18 1.15
N PRO A 134 -15.54 -3.72 0.69
CA PRO A 134 -15.80 -2.29 0.49
C PRO A 134 -15.51 -1.50 1.76
N THR A 135 -14.83 -0.34 1.64
CA THR A 135 -14.38 0.43 2.80
C THR A 135 -15.50 0.92 3.73
N SER A 136 -16.74 1.04 3.23
CA SER A 136 -17.89 1.40 4.07
C SER A 136 -18.11 0.40 5.19
N VAL A 137 -18.06 -0.91 4.87
CA VAL A 137 -18.26 -2.00 5.82
C VAL A 137 -17.19 -2.03 6.91
N VAL A 138 -15.95 -1.70 6.55
CA VAL A 138 -14.81 -1.69 7.49
C VAL A 138 -14.86 -0.49 8.44
N VAL A 139 -15.32 0.67 7.94
CA VAL A 139 -15.52 1.86 8.78
C VAL A 139 -16.68 1.67 9.74
N GLU A 140 -17.77 1.03 9.29
CA GLU A 140 -18.94 0.74 10.10
C GLU A 140 -18.64 -0.24 11.24
N ARG A 141 -17.90 -1.33 10.97
CA ARG A 141 -17.45 -2.26 12.04
C ARG A 141 -16.57 -1.55 13.06
N ARG A 142 -15.64 -0.68 12.63
CA ARG A 142 -14.79 0.08 13.55
C ARG A 142 -15.56 1.14 14.35
N GLY A 143 -16.67 1.65 13.80
CA GLY A 143 -17.57 2.56 14.50
C GLY A 143 -18.40 1.84 15.56
N ALA A 144 -18.88 0.63 15.26
CA ALA A 144 -19.61 -0.20 16.21
C ALA A 144 -18.71 -0.73 17.35
N ASP A 145 -17.53 -1.27 17.02
CA ASP A 145 -16.58 -1.75 18.04
C ASP A 145 -16.09 -0.62 18.99
N GLY A 146 -16.10 0.63 18.52
CA GLY A 146 -15.70 1.79 19.34
C GLY A 146 -16.85 2.48 20.08
N SER A 147 -18.11 2.21 19.72
CA SER A 147 -19.27 2.69 20.48
C SER A 147 -19.58 1.80 21.67
N ASP A 148 -19.43 0.48 21.52
CA ASP A 148 -19.70 -0.49 22.58
C ASP A 148 -18.72 -0.30 23.77
N ASP A 149 -17.42 -0.11 23.50
CA ASP A 149 -16.41 0.17 24.55
C ASP A 149 -16.70 1.48 25.34
N ASN A 150 -17.31 2.50 24.71
CA ASN A 150 -17.65 3.76 25.38
C ASN A 150 -18.97 3.67 26.18
N GLU A 151 -19.91 2.81 25.76
CA GLU A 151 -21.17 2.61 26.47
C GLU A 151 -20.94 1.79 27.76
N ASP A 152 -20.04 0.81 27.72
CA ASP A 152 -19.67 0.00 28.88
C ASP A 152 -18.88 0.82 29.93
N GLU A 153 -17.88 1.63 29.52
CA GLU A 153 -17.17 2.54 30.45
C GLU A 153 -18.11 3.61 31.05
N ALA A 154 -19.07 4.12 30.28
CA ALA A 154 -20.06 5.08 30.78
C ALA A 154 -21.11 4.45 31.70
N ALA A 155 -21.38 3.15 31.57
CA ALA A 155 -22.25 2.39 32.46
C ALA A 155 -21.55 2.08 33.80
N GLU A 156 -20.29 1.63 33.77
CA GLU A 156 -19.49 1.40 34.99
C GLU A 156 -19.28 2.69 35.80
N ALA A 157 -18.97 3.81 35.13
CA ALA A 157 -18.81 5.10 35.80
C ALA A 157 -20.10 5.63 36.46
N ARG A 158 -21.28 5.15 36.01
CA ARG A 158 -22.58 5.49 36.63
C ARG A 158 -22.91 4.60 37.82
N GLU A 159 -22.47 3.35 37.82
CA GLU A 159 -22.63 2.46 38.98
C GLU A 159 -21.72 2.89 40.14
N GLU A 160 -20.43 3.20 39.89
CA GLU A 160 -19.50 3.63 40.94
C GLU A 160 -19.85 5.00 41.57
N GLY A 161 -20.56 5.87 40.85
CA GLY A 161 -21.02 7.16 41.38
C GLY A 161 -22.25 7.09 42.29
N THR A 162 -22.83 5.90 42.48
CA THR A 162 -24.07 5.70 43.28
C THR A 162 -23.90 4.80 44.51
N ALA A 163 -22.68 4.35 44.79
CA ALA A 163 -22.30 3.63 46.02
C ALA A 163 -21.74 4.58 47.10
#